data_AF-A0A7C4I0C1-F1
#
_entry.id   AF-A0A7C4I0C1-F1
#
_cell.length_a   1.000
_cell.length_b   1.000
_cell.length_c   1.000
_cell.angle_alpha   90.00
_cell.angle_beta   90.00
_cell.angle_gamma   90.00
#
_symmetry.space_group_name_H-M   'P 1'
#
loop_
_entity.id
_entity.type
_entity.pdbx_description
1 polymer ?
#
loop_
_entity_poly.entity_id
_entity_poly.type
_entity_poly.pdbx_seq_one_letter_code
_entity_poly.pdbx_strand_id
1 'polypeptide(L)'
;MLKQRIKLSRCVRAGGLILGLEEYVAEVAKSHGWDVELRRRHGSRIQDLILHRGGLVLVVQVKDLSSPAGPRAISQTKKDFDEYIKHLLEEKLGVTVVPILVSNDVSEKAKKRALSYGIRCYKPSDLEKILK
;
A
#
# COMPACT_ATOMS: atom_id res chain seq x y z
N MET A 1 25.87 0.42 -23.21
CA MET A 1 24.50 0.02 -23.62
C MET A 1 24.03 -1.11 -22.72
N LEU A 2 23.26 -0.80 -21.68
CA LEU A 2 22.69 -1.80 -20.77
C LEU A 2 21.51 -2.48 -21.48
N LYS A 3 21.66 -3.77 -21.82
CA LYS A 3 20.53 -4.61 -22.23
C LYS A 3 19.58 -4.73 -21.03
N GLN A 4 18.41 -4.09 -21.13
CA GLN A 4 17.30 -4.35 -20.22
C GLN A 4 16.92 -5.83 -20.37
N ARG A 5 17.34 -6.65 -19.41
CA ARG A 5 16.75 -7.97 -19.19
C ARG A 5 15.31 -7.73 -18.77
N ILE A 6 14.39 -7.81 -19.72
CA ILE A 6 12.98 -8.05 -19.44
C ILE A 6 12.97 -9.36 -18.65
N LYS A 7 12.76 -9.28 -17.34
CA LYS A 7 12.31 -10.44 -16.58
C LYS A 7 10.96 -10.79 -17.21
N LEU A 8 10.92 -11.91 -17.93
CA LEU A 8 9.68 -12.59 -18.31
C LEU A 8 9.00 -13.06 -17.02
N SER A 9 8.41 -12.11 -16.30
CA SER A 9 7.40 -12.36 -15.29
C SER A 9 6.22 -12.98 -16.03
N ARG A 10 5.83 -14.17 -15.60
CA ARG A 10 5.00 -15.12 -16.35
C ARG A 10 3.77 -14.47 -16.97
N CYS A 11 3.60 -14.69 -18.26
CA CYS A 11 2.50 -14.15 -19.00
C CYS A 11 1.27 -15.06 -18.94
N VAL A 12 0.08 -14.45 -18.90
CA VAL A 12 -1.22 -15.11 -18.97
C VAL A 12 -1.78 -14.92 -20.39
N ARG A 13 -2.44 -15.95 -20.93
CA ARG A 13 -3.14 -15.84 -22.22
C ARG A 13 -4.57 -15.40 -21.99
N ALA A 14 -4.95 -14.29 -22.61
CA ALA A 14 -6.34 -13.86 -22.74
C ALA A 14 -6.60 -13.51 -24.21
N GLY A 15 -7.56 -14.20 -24.85
CA GLY A 15 -7.96 -13.90 -26.24
C GLY A 15 -6.84 -13.93 -27.30
N GLY A 16 -5.78 -14.71 -27.09
CA GLY A 16 -4.64 -14.80 -28.03
C GLY A 16 -3.48 -13.83 -27.76
N LEU A 17 -3.61 -12.91 -26.79
CA LEU A 17 -2.54 -12.00 -26.36
C LEU A 17 -1.80 -12.55 -25.13
N ILE A 18 -0.50 -12.29 -25.08
CA ILE A 18 0.41 -12.61 -23.97
C ILE A 18 0.50 -11.37 -23.08
N LEU A 19 -0.19 -11.38 -21.93
CA LEU A 19 -0.21 -10.27 -20.96
C LEU A 19 0.57 -10.64 -19.71
N GLY A 20 1.15 -9.67 -18.99
CA GLY A 20 1.61 -9.92 -17.63
C GLY A 20 0.44 -10.16 -16.67
N LEU A 21 0.72 -10.73 -15.49
CA LEU A 21 -0.33 -11.07 -14.53
C LEU A 21 -1.06 -9.83 -14.00
N GLU A 22 -0.35 -8.71 -13.80
CA GLU A 22 -0.96 -7.43 -13.38
C GLU A 22 -1.93 -6.91 -14.44
N GLU A 23 -1.52 -6.94 -15.71
CA GLU A 23 -2.34 -6.53 -16.84
C GLU A 23 -3.56 -7.45 -17.01
N TYR A 24 -3.38 -8.76 -16.85
CA TYR A 24 -4.49 -9.71 -16.88
C TYR A 24 -5.53 -9.39 -15.79
N VAL A 25 -5.10 -9.18 -14.55
CA VAL A 25 -6.00 -8.82 -13.45
C VAL A 25 -6.70 -7.48 -13.73
N ALA A 26 -5.98 -6.49 -14.29
CA ALA A 26 -6.55 -5.21 -14.68
C ALA A 26 -7.67 -5.36 -15.72
N GLU A 27 -7.45 -6.14 -16.78
CA GLU A 27 -8.46 -6.37 -17.83
C GLU A 27 -9.67 -7.15 -17.31
N VAL A 28 -9.46 -8.14 -16.43
CA VAL A 28 -10.56 -8.83 -15.75
C VAL A 28 -11.38 -7.86 -14.90
N ALA A 29 -10.73 -6.97 -14.13
CA ALA A 29 -11.43 -5.99 -13.32
C ALA A 29 -12.24 -5.00 -14.19
N LYS A 30 -11.63 -4.46 -15.26
CA LYS A 30 -12.32 -3.55 -16.20
C LYS A 30 -13.54 -4.18 -16.84
N SER A 31 -13.45 -5.43 -17.29
CA SER A 31 -14.60 -6.14 -17.89
C SER A 31 -15.76 -6.35 -16.92
N HIS A 32 -15.52 -6.24 -15.62
CA HIS A 32 -16.55 -6.28 -14.57
C HIS A 32 -16.95 -4.89 -14.04
N GLY A 33 -16.59 -3.82 -14.76
CA GLY A 33 -17.00 -2.44 -14.47
C GLY A 33 -16.24 -1.79 -13.32
N TRP A 34 -14.98 -2.17 -13.11
CA TRP A 34 -14.09 -1.48 -12.18
C TRP A 34 -13.24 -0.43 -12.91
N ASP A 35 -13.07 0.74 -12.30
CA ASP A 35 -12.03 1.69 -12.70
C ASP A 35 -10.70 1.20 -12.15
N VAL A 36 -9.65 1.20 -12.98
CA VAL A 36 -8.36 0.57 -12.65
C VAL A 36 -7.21 1.55 -12.78
N GLU A 37 -6.44 1.70 -11.71
CA GLU A 37 -5.15 2.38 -11.71
C GLU A 37 -4.03 1.34 -11.63
N LEU A 38 -3.36 1.09 -12.75
CA LEU A 38 -2.27 0.10 -12.85
C LEU A 38 -0.91 0.76 -12.60
N ARG A 39 -0.10 0.17 -11.73
CA ARG A 39 1.29 0.58 -11.40
C ARG A 39 1.43 2.07 -11.08
N ARG A 40 0.44 2.64 -10.39
CA ARG A 40 0.40 4.07 -10.06
C ARG A 40 1.12 4.33 -8.74
N ARG A 41 1.67 5.54 -8.61
CA ARG A 41 2.27 6.03 -7.36
C ARG A 41 1.20 6.68 -6.49
N HIS A 42 1.14 6.25 -5.23
CA HIS A 42 0.32 6.85 -4.18
C HIS A 42 1.20 7.07 -2.95
N GLY A 43 1.33 8.33 -2.53
CA GLY A 43 2.35 8.73 -1.56
C GLY A 43 3.76 8.33 -2.02
N SER A 44 4.45 7.58 -1.17
CA SER A 44 5.83 7.16 -1.37
C SER A 44 5.99 5.87 -2.19
N ARG A 45 4.90 5.14 -2.47
CA ARG A 45 4.95 3.78 -3.04
C ARG A 45 4.30 3.70 -4.42
N ILE A 46 4.80 2.75 -5.22
CA ILE A 46 4.13 2.32 -6.45
C ILE A 46 3.31 1.08 -6.08
N GLN A 47 2.02 1.11 -6.37
CA GLN A 47 1.08 0.03 -6.08
C GLN A 47 0.73 -0.69 -7.38
N ASP A 48 0.59 -2.01 -7.33
CA ASP A 48 0.35 -2.81 -8.54
C ASP A 48 -1.00 -2.45 -9.16
N LEU A 49 -2.10 -2.54 -8.41
CA LEU A 49 -3.41 -2.06 -8.86
C LEU A 49 -4.21 -1.41 -7.73
N ILE A 50 -4.91 -0.33 -8.07
CA ILE A 50 -6.04 0.18 -7.29
C ILE A 50 -7.30 0.05 -8.13
N LEU A 51 -8.33 -0.58 -7.56
CA LEU A 51 -9.62 -0.78 -8.22
C LEU A 51 -10.70 0.02 -7.50
N HIS A 52 -11.49 0.78 -8.25
CA HIS A 52 -12.62 1.55 -7.72
C HIS A 52 -13.94 1.08 -8.30
N ARG A 53 -14.97 1.00 -7.44
CA ARG A 53 -16.35 0.83 -7.88
C ARG A 53 -17.30 1.44 -6.86
N GLY A 54 -17.90 2.58 -7.21
CA GLY A 54 -18.70 3.37 -6.27
C GLY A 54 -17.87 3.79 -5.05
N GLY A 55 -18.35 3.47 -3.85
CA GLY A 55 -17.63 3.75 -2.60
C GLY A 55 -16.60 2.69 -2.18
N LEU A 56 -16.42 1.62 -2.96
CA LEU A 56 -15.48 0.54 -2.63
C LEU A 56 -14.16 0.72 -3.37
N VAL A 57 -13.05 0.62 -2.63
CA VAL A 57 -11.69 0.62 -3.17
C VAL A 57 -10.96 -0.64 -2.77
N LEU A 58 -10.33 -1.31 -3.73
CA LEU A 58 -9.48 -2.47 -3.51
C LEU A 58 -8.02 -2.10 -3.81
N VAL A 59 -7.17 -2.23 -2.79
CA VAL A 59 -5.71 -2.14 -2.95
C VAL A 59 -5.17 -3.53 -3.22
N VAL A 60 -4.78 -3.79 -4.46
CA VAL A 60 -4.45 -5.13 -4.92
C VAL A 60 -2.96 -5.25 -5.14
N GLN A 61 -2.34 -6.16 -4.39
CA GLN A 61 -0.98 -6.61 -4.62
C GLN A 61 -1.01 -7.87 -5.48
N VAL A 62 -0.30 -7.87 -6.60
CA VAL A 62 -0.13 -9.04 -7.44
C VAL A 62 1.21 -9.68 -7.13
N LYS A 63 1.21 -10.99 -6.98
CA LYS A 63 2.44 -11.76 -6.78
C LYS A 63 2.51 -12.86 -7.82
N ASP A 64 3.73 -13.09 -8.32
CA ASP A 64 4.02 -14.17 -9.25
C ASP A 64 3.55 -15.52 -8.69
N LEU A 65 2.94 -16.33 -9.57
CA LEU A 65 2.35 -17.64 -9.27
C LEU A 65 3.40 -18.76 -9.14
N SER A 66 4.69 -18.44 -9.21
CA SER A 66 5.79 -19.40 -9.09
C SER A 66 5.94 -20.02 -7.71
N SER A 67 5.39 -19.37 -6.68
CA SER A 67 5.37 -19.89 -5.32
C SER A 67 4.17 -19.35 -4.57
N PRO A 68 3.65 -20.09 -3.57
CA PRO A 68 2.61 -19.57 -2.70
C PRO A 68 3.00 -18.23 -2.05
N ALA A 69 2.01 -17.38 -1.81
CA ALA A 69 2.22 -16.13 -1.12
C ALA A 69 2.59 -16.38 0.36
N GLY A 70 3.87 -16.21 0.72
CA GLY A 70 4.30 -16.26 2.12
C GLY A 70 3.93 -14.99 2.94
N PRO A 71 4.15 -15.00 4.27
CA PRO A 71 3.75 -13.92 5.18
C PRO A 71 4.24 -12.51 4.81
N ARG A 72 5.40 -12.43 4.14
CA ARG A 72 5.95 -11.16 3.64
C ARG A 72 5.03 -10.49 2.61
N ALA A 73 4.35 -11.28 1.77
CA ALA A 73 3.39 -10.75 0.81
C ALA A 73 2.21 -10.08 1.54
N ILE A 74 1.68 -10.74 2.57
CA ILE A 74 0.61 -10.19 3.41
C ILE A 74 1.04 -8.88 4.08
N SER A 75 2.23 -8.86 4.67
CA SER A 75 2.78 -7.65 5.31
C SER A 75 3.00 -6.52 4.31
N GLN A 76 3.36 -6.84 3.07
CA GLN A 76 3.53 -5.86 2.01
C GLN A 76 2.17 -5.28 1.59
N THR A 77 1.17 -6.12 1.32
CA THR A 77 -0.20 -5.70 1.02
C THR A 77 -0.77 -4.78 2.09
N LYS A 78 -0.55 -5.09 3.39
CA LYS A 78 -1.00 -4.22 4.48
C LYS A 78 -0.33 -2.84 4.44
N LYS A 79 0.98 -2.78 4.16
CA LYS A 79 1.69 -1.50 4.03
C LYS A 79 1.21 -0.70 2.83
N ASP A 80 0.91 -1.36 1.71
CA ASP A 80 0.39 -0.68 0.53
C ASP A 80 -1.02 -0.14 0.79
N PHE A 81 -1.87 -0.90 1.50
CA PHE A 81 -3.15 -0.40 1.99
C PHE A 81 -2.98 0.83 2.91
N ASP A 82 -2.09 0.78 3.90
CA ASP A 82 -1.87 1.90 4.83
C ASP A 82 -1.39 3.15 4.10
N GLU A 83 -0.49 3.00 3.12
CA GLU A 83 -0.03 4.12 2.28
C GLU A 83 -1.16 4.70 1.43
N TYR A 84 -2.03 3.84 0.88
CA TYR A 84 -3.16 4.30 0.08
C TYR A 84 -4.16 5.10 0.92
N ILE A 85 -4.47 4.63 2.12
CA ILE A 85 -5.34 5.36 3.07
C ILE A 85 -4.73 6.72 3.41
N LYS A 86 -3.41 6.76 3.67
CA LYS A 86 -2.72 8.01 3.94
C LYS A 86 -2.83 8.98 2.75
N HIS A 87 -2.58 8.51 1.53
CA HIS A 87 -2.74 9.31 0.31
C HIS A 87 -4.18 9.83 0.15
N LEU A 88 -5.21 9.01 0.41
CA LEU A 88 -6.60 9.47 0.37
C LEU A 88 -6.86 10.58 1.39
N LEU A 89 -6.42 10.39 2.64
CA LEU A 89 -6.63 11.38 3.70
C LEU A 89 -5.91 12.70 3.37
N GLU A 90 -4.65 12.63 2.95
CA GLU A 90 -3.82 13.81 2.71
C GLU A 90 -4.21 14.52 1.39
N GLU A 91 -4.27 13.81 0.27
CA GLU A 91 -4.46 14.44 -1.04
C GLU A 91 -5.93 14.68 -1.40
N LYS A 92 -6.85 13.83 -0.93
CA LYS A 92 -8.28 14.00 -1.24
C LYS A 92 -9.01 14.81 -0.19
N LEU A 93 -8.67 14.64 1.09
CA LEU A 93 -9.36 15.30 2.19
C LEU A 93 -8.55 16.44 2.81
N GLY A 94 -7.26 16.58 2.50
CA GLY A 94 -6.41 17.60 3.12
C GLY A 94 -6.17 17.38 4.61
N VAL A 95 -6.33 16.14 5.09
CA VAL A 95 -6.24 15.78 6.51
C VAL A 95 -4.98 14.97 6.77
N THR A 96 -4.16 15.43 7.71
CA THR A 96 -3.03 14.65 8.22
C THR A 96 -3.45 13.92 9.49
N VAL A 97 -3.46 12.58 9.46
CA VAL A 97 -3.73 11.75 10.64
C VAL A 97 -2.41 11.26 11.22
N VAL A 98 -2.16 11.57 12.49
CA VAL A 98 -0.94 11.18 13.20
C VAL A 98 -1.30 10.28 14.37
N PRO A 99 -0.87 9.01 14.38
CA PRO A 99 -1.11 8.14 15.53
C PRO A 99 -0.20 8.56 16.69
N ILE A 100 -0.80 8.69 17.88
CA ILE A 100 -0.13 9.13 19.10
C ILE A 100 -0.32 8.08 20.20
N LEU A 101 0.77 7.74 20.88
CA LEU A 101 0.78 6.98 22.12
C LEU A 101 1.15 7.91 23.29
N VAL A 102 0.35 7.89 24.35
CA VAL A 102 0.60 8.67 25.56
C VAL A 102 0.89 7.72 26.70
N SER A 103 2.03 7.89 27.36
CA SER A 103 2.43 7.09 28.53
C SER A 103 3.48 7.84 29.35
N ASN A 104 3.50 7.63 30.67
CA ASN A 104 4.56 8.19 31.52
C ASN A 104 5.95 7.70 31.12
N ASP A 105 6.03 6.42 30.70
CA ASP A 105 7.26 5.79 30.22
C ASP A 105 6.98 4.84 29.05
N VAL A 106 7.97 4.70 28.16
CA VAL A 106 7.96 3.78 27.02
C VAL A 106 9.32 3.11 26.96
N SER A 107 9.35 1.77 26.94
CA SER A 107 10.62 1.04 26.87
C SER A 107 11.35 1.30 25.53
N GLU A 108 12.67 1.17 25.50
CA GLU A 108 13.46 1.37 24.26
C GLU A 108 13.02 0.45 23.12
N LYS A 109 12.65 -0.80 23.43
CA LYS A 109 12.09 -1.73 22.44
C LYS A 109 10.76 -1.22 21.88
N ALA A 110 9.90 -0.68 22.73
CA ALA A 110 8.62 -0.10 22.32
C ALA A 110 8.81 1.20 21.51
N LYS A 111 9.76 2.08 21.88
CA LYS A 111 10.11 3.28 21.10
C LYS A 111 10.56 2.94 19.68
N LYS A 112 11.45 1.95 19.54
CA LYS A 112 11.90 1.47 18.21
C LYS A 112 10.72 0.95 17.37
N ARG A 113 9.78 0.23 18.00
CA ARG A 113 8.60 -0.28 17.32
C ARG A 113 7.62 0.85 16.94
N ALA A 114 7.37 1.80 17.84
CA ALA A 114 6.53 2.97 17.58
C ALA A 114 7.06 3.78 16.39
N LEU A 115 8.38 4.03 16.35
CA LEU A 115 9.03 4.72 15.23
C LEU A 115 8.82 3.96 13.90
N SER A 116 8.94 2.62 13.90
CA SER A 116 8.73 1.81 12.69
C SER A 116 7.28 1.86 12.15
N TYR A 117 6.33 2.24 13.00
CA TYR A 117 4.93 2.44 12.63
C TYR A 117 4.53 3.92 12.50
N GLY A 118 5.48 4.86 12.63
CA GLY A 118 5.20 6.30 12.58
C GLY A 118 4.39 6.83 13.78
N ILE A 119 4.36 6.10 14.90
CA ILE A 119 3.64 6.51 16.11
C ILE A 119 4.49 7.50 16.90
N ARG A 120 3.90 8.66 17.23
CA ARG A 120 4.53 9.64 18.12
C ARG A 120 4.24 9.28 19.57
N CYS A 121 5.27 9.28 20.41
CA CYS A 121 5.11 8.98 21.83
C CYS A 121 5.28 10.27 22.65
N TYR A 122 4.36 10.53 23.56
CA TYR A 122 4.43 11.67 24.49
C TYR A 122 4.21 11.21 25.93
N LYS A 123 4.84 11.92 26.87
CA LYS A 123 4.36 11.96 28.25
C LYS A 123 3.10 12.83 28.32
N PRO A 124 2.20 12.61 29.28
CA PRO A 124 1.03 13.48 29.45
C PRO A 124 1.39 14.97 29.50
N SER A 125 2.43 15.34 30.26
CA SER A 125 2.90 16.72 30.39
C SER A 125 3.50 17.30 29.11
N ASP A 126 4.04 16.47 28.22
CA ASP A 126 4.57 16.93 26.94
C ASP A 126 3.45 17.06 25.90
N LEU A 127 2.44 16.19 25.96
CA LEU A 127 1.24 16.31 25.14
C LEU A 127 0.49 17.61 25.45
N GLU A 128 0.33 17.96 26.73
CA GLU A 128 -0.32 19.21 27.13
C GLU A 128 0.35 20.46 26.53
N LYS A 129 1.67 20.42 26.32
CA LYS A 129 2.40 21.55 25.72
C LYS A 129 2.15 21.69 24.23
N ILE A 130 1.91 20.59 23.51
CA ILE A 130 1.69 20.61 22.05
C ILE A 130 0.22 20.77 21.66
N LEU A 131 -0.70 20.59 22.61
CA LEU A 131 -2.14 20.81 22.41
C LEU A 131 -2.58 22.26 22.69
N LYS A 132 -1.66 23.10 23.19
CA LYS A 132 -1.86 24.54 23.37
C LYS A 132 -1.26 25.29 22.18
#